data_AF-A0A843HWQ6-F1
#
_entry.id   AF-A0A843HWQ6-F1
#
_cell.length_a   1.000
_cell.length_b   1.000
_cell.length_c   1.000
_cell.angle_alpha   90.00
_cell.angle_beta   90.00
_cell.angle_gamma   90.00
#
_symmetry.space_group_name_H-M   'P 1'
#
loop_
_entity.id
_entity.type
_entity.pdbx_description
1 polymer ?
#
loop_
_entity_poly.entity_id
_entity_poly.type
_entity_poly.pdbx_seq_one_letter_code
_entity_poly.pdbx_strand_id
1 'polypeptide(L)'
;MLNEIQAWLAAETSSKLLAKPKYGSYAEIAYEVNEALRGAALPPAVEEAVRMQLMKAVASIIELRIKKILWEIYQGREPHGLLAEEERLVAPIKKIAQPPAKTARSYEIVVFLDKFPILSTSDFKRIGPFNKGDMAKIPTEDARNLEAEGVAKRFKLI
;
A
#
# COMPACT_ATOMS: atom_id res chain seq x y z
N MET A 1 -15.89 -15.74 25.09
CA MET A 1 -15.70 -15.45 23.66
C MET A 1 -16.20 -14.07 23.22
N LEU A 2 -17.50 -13.74 23.24
CA LEU A 2 -17.99 -12.41 22.80
C LEU A 2 -17.29 -11.26 23.55
N ASN A 3 -17.18 -11.37 24.87
CA ASN A 3 -16.47 -10.39 25.70
C ASN A 3 -14.97 -10.29 25.35
N GLU A 4 -14.37 -11.36 24.86
CA GLU A 4 -12.95 -11.39 24.51
C GLU A 4 -12.69 -10.69 23.17
N ILE A 5 -13.56 -10.94 22.18
CA ILE A 5 -13.52 -10.22 20.90
C ILE A 5 -13.81 -8.73 21.12
N GLN A 6 -14.76 -8.40 22.00
CA GLN A 6 -15.01 -7.00 22.36
C GLN A 6 -13.84 -6.35 23.11
N ALA A 7 -13.20 -7.07 24.03
CA ALA A 7 -12.01 -6.58 24.73
C ALA A 7 -10.85 -6.35 23.74
N TRP A 8 -10.67 -7.25 22.77
CA TRP A 8 -9.66 -7.06 21.74
C TRP A 8 -9.99 -5.88 20.82
N LEU A 9 -11.25 -5.73 20.39
CA LEU A 9 -11.69 -4.55 19.63
C LEU A 9 -11.45 -3.24 20.40
N ALA A 10 -11.74 -3.22 21.70
CA ALA A 10 -11.46 -2.07 22.57
C ALA A 10 -9.96 -1.77 22.64
N ALA A 11 -9.12 -2.80 22.83
CA ALA A 11 -7.67 -2.65 22.83
C ALA A 11 -7.14 -2.12 21.49
N GLU A 12 -7.65 -2.66 20.37
CA GLU A 12 -7.30 -2.23 19.02
C GLU A 12 -7.75 -0.80 18.74
N THR A 13 -8.87 -0.35 19.30
CA THR A 13 -9.35 1.03 19.15
C THR A 13 -8.54 2.03 19.99
N SER A 14 -8.16 1.63 21.21
CA SER A 14 -7.50 2.52 22.19
C SER A 14 -6.02 2.81 21.89
N SER A 15 -5.40 2.01 21.02
CA SER A 15 -3.97 2.12 20.71
C SER A 15 -3.73 2.51 19.26
N LYS A 16 -2.70 3.31 19.00
CA LYS A 16 -2.19 3.54 17.64
C LYS A 16 -1.40 2.35 17.09
N LEU A 17 -0.82 1.55 17.97
CA LEU A 17 -0.07 0.35 17.62
C LEU A 17 -1.02 -0.86 17.53
N LEU A 18 -0.59 -1.88 16.80
CA LEU A 18 -1.31 -3.15 16.75
C LEU A 18 -1.35 -3.77 18.15
N ALA A 19 -2.55 -4.11 18.61
CA ALA A 19 -2.67 -4.88 19.84
C ALA A 19 -2.15 -6.31 19.60
N LYS A 20 -1.55 -6.92 20.62
CA LYS A 20 -1.11 -8.32 20.54
C LYS A 20 -2.34 -9.21 20.32
N PRO A 21 -2.44 -9.93 19.18
CA PRO A 21 -3.58 -10.77 18.93
C PRO A 21 -3.56 -11.97 19.89
N LYS A 22 -4.75 -12.37 20.35
CA LYS A 22 -4.94 -13.60 21.13
C LYS A 22 -4.90 -14.84 20.23
N TYR A 23 -5.32 -14.67 18.97
CA TYR A 23 -5.43 -15.70 17.96
C TYR A 23 -4.23 -15.68 17.02
N GLY A 24 -3.96 -16.78 16.33
CA GLY A 24 -2.95 -16.87 15.26
C GLY A 24 -3.51 -16.59 13.87
N SER A 25 -4.82 -16.74 13.67
CA SER A 25 -5.47 -16.47 12.38
C SER A 25 -6.93 -16.04 12.50
N TYR A 26 -7.47 -15.42 11.45
CA TYR A 26 -8.91 -15.14 11.38
C TYR A 26 -9.74 -16.41 11.22
N ALA A 27 -9.18 -17.45 10.60
CA ALA A 27 -9.82 -18.76 10.51
C ALA A 27 -10.02 -19.42 11.88
N GLU A 28 -9.05 -19.30 12.78
CA GLU A 28 -9.14 -19.79 14.16
C GLU A 28 -10.28 -19.12 14.93
N ILE A 29 -10.45 -17.80 14.76
CA ILE A 29 -11.57 -17.06 15.34
C ILE A 29 -12.90 -17.62 14.84
N ALA A 30 -13.03 -17.81 13.52
CA ALA A 30 -14.26 -18.33 12.93
C ALA A 30 -14.57 -19.76 13.44
N TYR A 31 -13.55 -20.61 13.60
CA TYR A 31 -13.69 -21.93 14.17
C TYR A 31 -14.19 -21.88 15.61
N GLU A 32 -13.54 -21.11 16.48
CA GLU A 32 -13.96 -20.97 17.87
C GLU A 32 -15.38 -20.38 18.00
N VAL A 33 -15.76 -19.44 17.13
CA VAL A 33 -17.11 -18.83 17.15
C VAL A 33 -18.15 -19.90 16.84
N ASN A 34 -17.90 -20.73 15.83
CA ASN A 34 -18.82 -21.79 15.45
C ASN A 34 -18.97 -22.84 16.55
N GLU A 35 -17.87 -23.24 17.18
CA GLU A 35 -17.91 -24.22 18.28
C GLU A 35 -18.59 -23.64 19.53
N ALA A 36 -18.33 -22.37 19.87
CA ALA A 36 -19.01 -21.70 20.98
C ALA A 36 -20.52 -21.57 20.77
N LEU A 37 -20.97 -21.27 19.54
CA LEU A 37 -22.39 -21.18 19.21
C LEU A 37 -23.08 -22.56 19.25
N ARG A 38 -22.43 -23.59 18.71
CA ARG A 38 -22.93 -24.98 18.78
C ARG A 38 -23.09 -25.46 20.23
N GLY A 39 -22.11 -25.19 21.08
CA GLY A 39 -22.13 -25.61 22.48
C GLY A 39 -23.17 -24.87 23.34
N ALA A 40 -23.60 -23.68 22.94
CA ALA A 40 -24.52 -22.85 23.71
C ALA A 40 -26.01 -23.25 23.56
N ALA A 41 -26.35 -24.11 22.59
CA ALA A 41 -27.72 -24.59 22.33
C ALA A 41 -28.78 -23.46 22.30
N LEU A 42 -28.45 -22.35 21.64
CA LEU A 42 -29.31 -21.16 21.59
C LEU A 42 -30.50 -21.35 20.64
N PRO A 43 -31.62 -20.65 20.87
CA PRO A 43 -32.68 -20.56 19.86
C PRO A 43 -32.13 -19.99 18.53
N PRO A 44 -32.59 -20.46 17.36
CA PRO A 44 -32.00 -20.09 16.07
C PRO A 44 -31.91 -18.59 15.82
N ALA A 45 -32.93 -17.82 16.23
CA ALA A 45 -32.95 -16.36 16.07
C ALA A 45 -31.89 -15.66 16.94
N VAL A 46 -31.62 -16.20 18.14
CA VAL A 46 -30.61 -15.64 19.05
C VAL A 46 -29.21 -16.03 18.58
N GLU A 47 -29.02 -17.27 18.13
CA GLU A 47 -27.75 -17.72 17.55
C GLU A 47 -27.34 -16.82 16.38
N GLU A 48 -28.27 -16.56 15.45
CA GLU A 48 -28.01 -15.73 14.28
C GLU A 48 -27.70 -14.28 14.67
N ALA A 49 -28.41 -13.71 15.64
CA ALA A 49 -28.13 -12.37 16.13
C ALA A 49 -26.72 -12.25 16.76
N VAL A 50 -26.33 -13.23 17.58
CA VAL A 50 -25.00 -13.29 18.21
C VAL A 50 -23.92 -13.48 17.14
N ARG A 51 -24.13 -14.39 16.19
CA ARG A 51 -23.23 -14.61 15.05
C ARG A 51 -23.00 -13.32 14.28
N MET A 52 -24.08 -12.60 13.95
CA MET A 52 -23.99 -11.34 13.21
C MET A 52 -23.23 -10.27 14.00
N GLN A 53 -23.44 -10.17 15.31
CA GLN A 53 -22.72 -9.23 16.16
C GLN A 53 -21.22 -9.56 16.24
N LEU A 54 -20.87 -10.83 16.37
CA LEU A 54 -19.48 -11.31 16.36
C LEU A 54 -18.80 -11.00 15.02
N MET A 55 -19.47 -11.30 13.90
CA MET A 55 -18.95 -11.03 12.56
C MET A 55 -18.69 -9.53 12.35
N LYS A 56 -19.59 -8.66 12.82
CA LYS A 56 -19.39 -7.21 12.77
C LYS A 56 -18.17 -6.79 13.59
N ALA A 57 -18.01 -7.30 14.81
CA ALA A 57 -16.87 -6.98 15.65
C ALA A 57 -15.54 -7.43 15.02
N VAL A 58 -15.48 -8.66 14.50
CA VAL A 58 -14.29 -9.18 13.81
C VAL A 58 -13.97 -8.35 12.55
N ALA A 59 -14.97 -7.99 11.75
CA ALA A 59 -14.79 -7.13 10.59
C ALA A 59 -14.20 -5.76 10.97
N SER A 60 -14.68 -5.15 12.06
CA SER A 60 -14.12 -3.89 12.57
C SER A 60 -12.67 -4.04 13.02
N ILE A 61 -12.32 -5.15 13.66
CA ILE A 61 -10.93 -5.45 14.05
C ILE A 61 -10.04 -5.55 12.81
N ILE A 62 -10.46 -6.33 11.79
CA ILE A 62 -9.74 -6.46 10.52
C ILE A 62 -9.47 -5.09 9.92
N GLU A 63 -10.50 -4.25 9.81
CA GLU A 63 -10.39 -2.93 9.20
C GLU A 63 -9.39 -2.04 9.94
N LEU A 64 -9.49 -1.98 11.28
CA LEU A 64 -8.58 -1.20 12.12
C LEU A 64 -7.14 -1.68 11.98
N ARG A 65 -6.93 -3.00 12.02
CA ARG A 65 -5.59 -3.60 11.94
C ARG A 65 -4.96 -3.38 10.59
N ILE A 66 -5.70 -3.58 9.49
CA ILE A 66 -5.20 -3.29 8.13
C ILE A 66 -4.77 -1.83 8.02
N LYS A 67 -5.57 -0.88 8.52
CA LYS A 67 -5.20 0.56 8.51
C LYS A 67 -3.88 0.81 9.23
N LYS A 68 -3.66 0.20 10.40
CA LYS A 68 -2.41 0.32 11.16
C LYS A 68 -1.23 -0.33 10.45
N ILE A 69 -1.42 -1.53 9.87
CA ILE A 69 -0.40 -2.23 9.10
C ILE A 69 0.05 -1.38 7.92
N LEU A 70 -0.91 -0.84 7.15
CA LEU A 70 -0.63 0.05 6.02
C LEU A 70 0.11 1.31 6.47
N TRP A 71 -0.27 1.88 7.61
CA TRP A 71 0.42 3.04 8.19
C TRP A 71 1.88 2.73 8.54
N GLU A 72 2.15 1.61 9.19
CA GLU A 72 3.53 1.18 9.50
C GLU A 72 4.35 0.97 8.22
N ILE A 73 3.79 0.29 7.22
CA ILE A 73 4.45 0.07 5.93
C ILE A 73 4.73 1.40 5.21
N TYR A 74 3.77 2.33 5.21
CA TYR A 74 3.93 3.64 4.59
C TYR A 74 5.07 4.45 5.23
N GLN A 75 5.27 4.29 6.54
CA GLN A 75 6.36 4.92 7.28
C GLN A 75 7.71 4.18 7.13
N GLY A 76 7.77 3.13 6.30
CA GLY A 76 8.97 2.31 6.11
C GLY A 76 9.31 1.42 7.30
N ARG A 77 8.38 1.23 8.24
CA ARG A 77 8.55 0.36 9.41
C ARG A 77 8.00 -1.04 9.13
N GLU A 78 8.49 -2.01 9.90
CA GLU A 78 8.00 -3.37 9.87
C GLU A 78 6.82 -3.53 10.84
N PRO A 79 5.61 -3.90 10.37
CA PRO A 79 4.49 -4.20 11.26
C PRO A 79 4.80 -5.45 12.10
N HIS A 80 4.41 -5.45 13.37
CA HIS A 80 4.62 -6.56 14.30
C HIS A 80 3.29 -7.03 14.90
N GLY A 81 3.26 -8.27 15.41
CA GLY A 81 2.06 -8.83 16.04
C GLY A 81 0.94 -9.11 15.04
N LEU A 82 1.32 -9.59 13.85
CA LEU A 82 0.42 -9.90 12.76
C LEU A 82 -0.22 -11.28 12.93
N LEU A 83 -1.42 -11.43 12.37
CA LEU A 83 -2.04 -12.73 12.13
C LEU A 83 -1.50 -13.35 10.83
N ALA A 84 -1.67 -14.66 10.69
CA ALA A 84 -1.18 -15.40 9.52
C ALA A 84 -1.67 -14.81 8.17
N GLU A 85 -2.92 -14.38 8.09
CA GLU A 85 -3.47 -13.74 6.89
C GLU A 85 -2.87 -12.34 6.67
N GLU A 86 -2.58 -11.61 7.74
CA GLU A 86 -1.99 -10.27 7.68
C GLU A 86 -0.54 -10.35 7.20
N GLU A 87 0.24 -11.33 7.68
CA GLU A 87 1.62 -11.58 7.20
C GLU A 87 1.66 -11.85 5.69
N ARG A 88 0.72 -12.67 5.20
CA ARG A 88 0.59 -12.96 3.76
C ARG A 88 0.25 -11.72 2.95
N LEU A 89 -0.49 -10.77 3.54
CA LEU A 89 -0.87 -9.51 2.91
C LEU A 89 0.30 -8.51 2.85
N VAL A 90 1.18 -8.51 3.86
CA VAL A 90 2.30 -7.55 3.97
C VAL A 90 3.26 -7.63 2.79
N ALA A 91 3.65 -8.83 2.35
CA ALA A 91 4.66 -8.96 1.29
C ALA A 91 4.20 -8.38 -0.07
N PRO A 92 2.99 -8.68 -0.59
CA PRO A 92 2.43 -8.01 -1.75
C PRO A 92 2.32 -6.50 -1.58
N ILE A 93 1.86 -6.01 -0.41
CA ILE A 93 1.73 -4.58 -0.16
C ILE A 93 3.10 -3.90 -0.18
N LYS A 94 4.12 -4.47 0.47
CA LYS A 94 5.49 -3.93 0.43
C LYS A 94 6.02 -3.84 -1.01
N LYS A 95 5.72 -4.81 -1.88
CA LYS A 95 6.09 -4.73 -3.31
C LYS A 95 5.40 -3.59 -4.06
N ILE A 96 4.15 -3.27 -3.72
CA ILE A 96 3.38 -2.17 -4.32
C ILE A 96 3.82 -0.82 -3.74
N ALA A 97 4.09 -0.77 -2.44
CA ALA A 97 4.47 0.43 -1.71
C ALA A 97 5.95 0.82 -1.93
N GLN A 98 6.79 -0.12 -2.34
CA GLN A 98 8.09 0.21 -2.88
C GLN A 98 7.86 1.06 -4.13
N PRO A 99 8.37 2.32 -4.20
CA PRO A 99 8.48 2.98 -5.48
C PRO A 99 9.22 2.01 -6.41
N PRO A 100 8.79 1.86 -7.69
CA PRO A 100 9.52 1.01 -8.63
C PRO A 100 10.99 1.33 -8.45
N ALA A 101 11.78 0.28 -8.18
CA ALA A 101 13.15 0.41 -7.71
C ALA A 101 13.76 1.63 -8.37
N LYS A 102 14.36 2.52 -7.58
CA LYS A 102 15.29 3.50 -8.14
C LYS A 102 16.39 2.68 -8.84
N THR A 103 16.14 2.15 -10.05
CA THR A 103 17.05 2.40 -11.14
C THR A 103 17.31 3.88 -10.98
N ALA A 104 18.53 4.23 -10.60
CA ALA A 104 18.93 5.62 -10.59
C ALA A 104 18.46 6.15 -11.94
N ARG A 105 17.34 6.89 -11.97
CA ARG A 105 16.74 7.34 -13.22
C ARG A 105 17.82 8.22 -13.78
N SER A 106 18.56 7.70 -14.75
CA SER A 106 19.69 8.40 -15.30
C SER A 106 19.08 9.60 -15.99
N TYR A 107 19.49 10.79 -15.57
CA TYR A 107 19.08 12.01 -16.22
C TYR A 107 20.19 12.37 -17.20
N GLU A 108 19.81 12.71 -18.42
CA GLU A 108 20.73 13.21 -19.44
C GLU A 108 20.39 14.67 -19.71
N ILE A 109 21.41 15.45 -20.08
CA ILE A 109 21.21 16.81 -20.58
C ILE A 109 21.00 16.69 -22.07
N VAL A 110 19.94 17.31 -22.58
CA VAL A 110 19.67 17.44 -24.01
C VAL A 110 19.70 18.89 -24.44
N VAL A 111 20.04 19.14 -25.70
CA VAL A 111 19.97 20.45 -26.37
C VAL A 111 18.88 20.37 -27.43
N PHE A 112 17.88 21.24 -27.37
CA PHE A 112 16.81 21.27 -28.37
C PHE A 112 17.30 21.86 -29.70
N LEU A 113 17.01 21.19 -30.81
CA LEU A 113 17.48 21.59 -32.14
C LEU A 113 16.53 22.58 -32.84
N ASP A 114 15.27 22.64 -32.38
CA ASP A 114 14.25 23.58 -32.83
C ASP A 114 13.30 23.95 -31.67
N LYS A 115 12.34 24.85 -31.91
CA LYS A 115 11.29 25.21 -30.96
C LYS A 115 10.44 23.98 -30.63
N PHE A 116 10.30 23.67 -29.35
CA PHE A 116 9.53 22.53 -28.87
C PHE A 116 8.47 22.96 -27.84
N PRO A 117 7.23 22.46 -27.93
CA PRO A 117 6.19 22.79 -26.96
C PRO A 117 6.51 22.21 -25.56
N ILE A 118 5.58 22.39 -24.62
CA ILE A 118 5.70 21.79 -23.29
C ILE A 118 5.83 20.27 -23.42
N LEU A 119 6.90 19.71 -22.84
CA LEU A 119 7.15 18.28 -22.76
C LEU A 119 6.57 17.72 -21.46
N SER A 120 5.81 16.64 -21.56
CA SER A 120 5.43 15.80 -20.42
C SER A 120 6.40 14.62 -20.33
N THR A 121 7.26 14.61 -19.32
CA THR A 121 8.28 13.58 -19.13
C THR A 121 7.70 12.28 -18.56
N SER A 122 8.47 11.20 -18.69
CA SER A 122 8.21 9.89 -18.07
C SER A 122 8.11 9.94 -16.53
N ASP A 123 8.62 11.00 -15.89
CA ASP A 123 8.42 11.27 -14.46
C ASP A 123 7.20 12.17 -14.15
N PHE A 124 6.28 12.32 -15.12
CA PHE A 124 5.04 13.09 -15.03
C PHE A 124 5.23 14.59 -14.74
N LYS A 125 6.41 15.14 -15.04
CA LYS A 125 6.66 16.58 -14.96
C LYS A 125 6.39 17.25 -16.30
N ARG A 126 5.88 18.47 -16.24
CA ARG A 126 5.69 19.31 -17.43
C ARG A 126 6.78 20.37 -17.44
N ILE A 127 7.59 20.39 -18.49
CA ILE A 127 8.75 21.28 -18.63
C ILE A 127 8.75 21.95 -20.02
N GLY A 128 9.37 23.12 -20.10
CA GLY A 128 9.34 23.97 -21.31
C GLY A 128 8.25 25.04 -21.24
N PRO A 129 7.87 25.67 -22.38
CA PRO A 129 8.33 25.39 -23.75
C PRO A 129 9.81 25.70 -23.97
N PHE A 130 10.40 25.12 -25.02
CA PHE A 130 11.82 25.25 -25.35
C PHE A 130 12.01 25.92 -26.71
N ASN A 131 13.08 26.69 -26.84
CA ASN A 131 13.57 27.25 -28.09
C ASN A 131 14.82 26.49 -28.57
N LYS A 132 15.20 26.73 -29.84
CA LYS A 132 16.43 26.19 -30.41
C LYS A 132 17.65 26.61 -29.59
N GLY A 133 18.42 25.62 -29.15
CA GLY A 133 19.63 25.79 -28.34
C GLY A 133 19.39 25.67 -26.83
N ASP A 134 18.14 25.64 -26.37
CA ASP A 134 17.84 25.47 -24.94
C ASP A 134 18.29 24.09 -24.45
N MET A 135 18.80 24.06 -23.23
CA MET A 135 19.21 22.82 -22.57
C MET A 135 18.23 22.43 -21.47
N ALA A 136 17.95 21.14 -21.36
CA ALA A 136 17.15 20.62 -20.25
C ALA A 136 17.68 19.27 -19.76
N LYS A 137 17.53 19.05 -18.45
CA LYS A 137 17.85 17.79 -17.79
C LYS A 137 16.58 16.95 -17.69
N ILE A 138 16.55 15.85 -18.42
CA ILE A 138 15.36 14.99 -18.56
C ILE A 138 15.72 13.52 -18.34
N PRO A 139 14.74 12.64 -18.03
CA PRO A 139 14.98 11.20 -17.96
C PRO A 139 15.60 10.64 -19.24
N THR A 140 16.50 9.66 -19.11
CA THR A 140 17.23 9.06 -20.26
C THR A 140 16.31 8.49 -21.33
N GLU A 141 15.16 7.94 -20.94
CA GLU A 141 14.17 7.41 -21.89
C GLU A 141 13.62 8.52 -22.79
N ASP A 142 13.20 9.63 -22.19
CA ASP A 142 12.72 10.81 -22.91
C ASP A 142 13.83 11.42 -23.77
N ALA A 143 15.08 11.47 -23.27
CA ALA A 143 16.23 11.96 -24.03
C ALA A 143 16.52 11.12 -25.29
N ARG A 144 16.44 9.79 -25.20
CA ARG A 144 16.62 8.88 -26.34
C ARG A 144 15.51 9.04 -27.36
N ASN A 145 14.27 9.21 -26.92
CA ASN A 145 13.13 9.39 -27.81
C ASN A 145 13.25 10.71 -28.57
N LEU A 146 13.56 11.82 -27.89
CA LEU A 146 13.74 13.13 -28.54
C LEU A 146 14.93 13.16 -29.50
N GLU A 147 15.99 12.39 -29.23
CA GLU A 147 17.11 12.26 -30.17
C GLU A 147 16.77 11.38 -31.38
N ALA A 148 16.03 10.29 -31.17
CA ALA A 148 15.55 9.43 -32.25
C ALA A 148 14.57 10.16 -33.19
N GLU A 149 13.76 11.07 -32.64
CA GLU A 149 12.85 11.94 -33.40
C GLU A 149 13.56 13.14 -34.04
N GLY A 150 14.87 13.35 -33.78
CA GLY A 150 15.63 14.47 -34.32
C GLY A 150 15.27 15.83 -33.74
N VAL A 151 14.56 15.85 -32.61
CA VAL A 151 14.08 17.07 -31.93
C VAL A 151 15.16 17.66 -31.02
N ALA A 152 15.92 16.81 -30.34
CA ALA A 152 16.97 17.22 -29.42
C ALA A 152 18.23 16.36 -29.62
N LYS A 153 19.38 16.84 -29.13
CA LYS A 153 20.64 16.09 -29.15
C LYS A 153 21.14 15.89 -27.73
N ARG A 154 21.59 14.68 -27.40
CA ARG A 154 22.15 14.42 -26.07
C ARG A 154 23.52 15.10 -25.91
N PHE A 155 23.69 15.81 -24.81
CA PHE A 155 24.92 16.50 -24.44
C PHE A 155 25.76 15.60 -23.53
N LYS A 156 26.96 15.22 -23.99
CA LYS A 156 27.95 14.48 -23.21
C LYS A 156 29.11 15.43 -22.90
N LEU A 157 29.36 15.72 -21.63
CA LEU A 157 30.64 16.31 -21.22
C LEU A 157 31.72 15.27 -21.48
N ILE A 158 32.67 15.63 -22.35
CA ILE A 158 33.89 14.86 -22.62
C ILE A 158 34.87 15.09 -21.47
#